data_AF-A0A0M2RIU0-F1
#
_entry.id   AF-A0A0M2RIU0-F1
#
_cell.length_a   1.000
_cell.length_b   1.000
_cell.length_c   1.000
_cell.angle_alpha   90.00
_cell.angle_beta   90.00
_cell.angle_gamma   90.00
#
_symmetry.space_group_name_H-M   'P 1'
#
loop_
_entity.id
_entity.type
_entity.pdbx_description
1 polymer ?
#
loop_
_entity_poly.entity_id
_entity_poly.type
_entity_poly.pdbx_seq_one_letter_code
_entity_poly.pdbx_strand_id
1 'polypeptide(L)'
;MLLWDQELAPVREELPAIPAPQRLALAMAAMEWTRDAMGRIETPEVRDYLDRALTAGRDAVSAGRDRIELSDETLDEYEDVLDLADEPGASHLLSAVLACADAPEGLTGEVLYGVLSFCYEGLLDRAELPEWTVEAERANARCVETIAVQKRLVQDALTPAGGSG
;
A
#
# COMPACT_ATOMS: atom_id res chain seq x y z
N MET A 1 -3.27 6.94 13.53
CA MET A 1 -3.87 7.13 12.20
C MET A 1 -5.25 7.78 12.31
N LEU A 2 -5.34 8.98 12.89
CA LEU A 2 -6.63 9.62 13.12
C LEU A 2 -7.05 10.50 11.93
N LEU A 3 -6.09 11.14 11.25
CA LEU A 3 -6.39 12.00 10.11
C LEU A 3 -6.75 11.17 8.88
N TRP A 4 -5.95 10.13 8.57
CA TRP A 4 -6.19 9.30 7.40
C TRP A 4 -7.57 8.63 7.43
N ASP A 5 -7.98 8.07 8.58
CA ASP A 5 -9.32 7.49 8.73
C ASP A 5 -10.42 8.51 8.45
N GLN A 6 -10.30 9.74 8.96
CA GLN A 6 -11.28 10.80 8.68
C GLN A 6 -11.35 11.16 7.20
N GLU A 7 -10.19 11.18 6.54
CA GLU A 7 -10.05 11.65 5.17
C GLU A 7 -10.41 10.58 4.13
N LEU A 8 -10.17 9.29 4.42
CA LEU A 8 -10.39 8.16 3.53
C LEU A 8 -11.64 7.33 3.87
N ALA A 9 -12.27 7.51 5.04
CA ALA A 9 -13.53 6.84 5.36
C ALA A 9 -14.63 7.02 4.28
N PRO A 10 -14.81 8.21 3.66
CA PRO A 10 -15.85 8.38 2.63
C PRO A 10 -15.66 7.47 1.41
N VAL A 11 -14.41 7.18 1.02
CA VAL A 11 -14.14 6.37 -0.18
C VAL A 11 -14.17 4.86 0.09
N ARG A 12 -14.22 4.42 1.35
CA ARG A 12 -14.20 3.00 1.74
C ARG A 12 -15.31 2.20 1.06
N GLU A 13 -16.52 2.76 1.01
CA GLU A 13 -17.69 2.12 0.41
C GLU A 13 -17.65 2.13 -1.14
N GLU A 14 -16.80 2.98 -1.73
CA GLU A 14 -16.63 3.11 -3.17
C GLU A 14 -15.57 2.14 -3.73
N LEU A 15 -14.59 1.73 -2.92
CA LEU A 15 -13.51 0.82 -3.36
C LEU A 15 -14.01 -0.50 -3.98
N PRO A 16 -15.10 -1.14 -3.52
CA PRO A 16 -15.66 -2.32 -4.19
C PRO A 16 -16.13 -2.08 -5.62
N ALA A 17 -16.44 -0.84 -6.01
CA ALA A 17 -16.86 -0.47 -7.36
C ALA A 17 -15.69 -0.47 -8.37
N ILE A 18 -14.44 -0.39 -7.89
CA ILE A 18 -13.25 -0.50 -8.74
C ILE A 18 -13.08 -1.96 -9.19
N PRO A 19 -12.93 -2.23 -10.51
CA PRO A 19 -12.63 -3.55 -11.04
C PRO A 19 -11.40 -4.20 -10.38
N ALA A 20 -11.44 -5.52 -10.13
CA ALA A 20 -10.42 -6.20 -9.36
C ALA A 20 -8.96 -5.99 -9.86
N PRO A 21 -8.66 -6.04 -11.18
CA PRO A 21 -7.32 -5.74 -11.67
C PRO A 21 -6.89 -4.28 -11.43
N GLN A 22 -7.85 -3.34 -11.47
CA GLN A 22 -7.58 -1.93 -11.20
C GLN A 22 -7.36 -1.68 -9.70
N ARG A 23 -7.99 -2.46 -8.82
CA ARG A 23 -7.68 -2.43 -7.38
C ARG A 23 -6.23 -2.87 -7.13
N LEU A 24 -5.76 -3.93 -7.79
CA LEU A 24 -4.36 -4.34 -7.68
C LEU A 24 -3.42 -3.26 -8.22
N ALA A 25 -3.72 -2.68 -9.38
CA ALA A 25 -2.93 -1.59 -9.95
C ALA A 25 -2.83 -0.38 -9.00
N LEU A 26 -3.92 -0.02 -8.34
CA LEU A 26 -3.96 1.03 -7.34
C LEU A 26 -3.11 0.68 -6.10
N ALA A 27 -3.29 -0.53 -5.55
CA ALA A 27 -2.49 -1.03 -4.44
C ALA A 27 -0.99 -0.98 -4.75
N MET A 28 -0.59 -1.45 -5.93
CA MET A 28 0.79 -1.40 -6.39
C MET A 28 1.31 0.02 -6.51
N ALA A 29 0.54 0.93 -7.13
CA ALA A 29 0.94 2.33 -7.24
C ALA A 29 1.12 3.01 -5.86
N ALA A 30 0.26 2.68 -4.88
CA ALA A 30 0.37 3.17 -3.52
C ALA A 30 1.62 2.61 -2.81
N MET A 31 1.89 1.31 -2.92
CA MET A 31 3.08 0.67 -2.32
C MET A 31 4.39 1.18 -2.93
N GLU A 32 4.46 1.33 -4.25
CA GLU A 32 5.65 1.87 -4.92
C GLU A 32 5.93 3.31 -4.53
N TRP A 33 4.90 4.16 -4.56
CA TRP A 33 5.04 5.55 -4.11
C TRP A 33 5.47 5.62 -2.64
N THR A 34 4.91 4.76 -1.79
CA THR A 34 5.24 4.68 -0.37
C THR A 34 6.70 4.29 -0.16
N ARG A 35 7.17 3.26 -0.88
CA ARG A 35 8.57 2.84 -0.84
C ARG A 35 9.51 3.97 -1.24
N ASP A 36 9.20 4.69 -2.32
CA ASP A 36 9.99 5.83 -2.76
C ASP A 36 10.01 6.96 -1.73
N ALA A 37 8.86 7.24 -1.10
CA ALA A 37 8.72 8.27 -0.08
C ALA A 37 9.42 7.92 1.26
N MET A 38 9.49 6.63 1.63
CA MET A 38 10.26 6.13 2.77
C MET A 38 11.78 6.27 2.58
N GLY A 39 12.22 6.29 1.32
CA GLY A 39 13.62 6.27 0.95
C GLY A 39 14.22 4.86 1.06
N ARG A 40 15.53 4.79 1.27
CA ARG A 40 16.24 3.50 1.33
C ARG A 40 15.83 2.74 2.60
N ILE A 41 15.49 1.46 2.41
CA ILE A 41 15.46 0.44 3.46
C ILE A 41 16.88 -0.15 3.55
N GLU A 42 17.47 -0.02 4.72
CA GLU A 42 18.85 -0.39 4.99
C GLU A 42 19.02 -1.90 5.15
N THR A 43 18.11 -2.57 5.86
CA THR A 43 18.12 -4.04 6.04
C THR A 43 18.03 -4.74 4.69
N PRO A 44 19.11 -5.44 4.25
CA PRO A 44 19.16 -6.04 2.92
C PRO A 44 18.07 -7.07 2.65
N GLU A 45 17.79 -7.93 3.62
CA GLU A 45 16.81 -9.01 3.52
C GLU A 45 15.40 -8.45 3.28
N VAL A 46 15.01 -7.42 4.03
CA VAL A 46 13.73 -6.71 3.88
C VAL A 46 13.65 -6.03 2.52
N ARG A 47 14.71 -5.34 2.11
CA ARG A 47 14.77 -4.68 0.81
C ARG A 47 14.63 -5.67 -0.34
N ASP A 48 15.40 -6.76 -0.30
CA ASP A 48 15.43 -7.77 -1.36
C ASP A 48 14.10 -8.54 -1.44
N TYR A 49 13.44 -8.78 -0.30
CA TYR A 49 12.07 -9.30 -0.26
C TYR A 49 11.08 -8.37 -0.95
N LEU A 50 11.06 -7.09 -0.56
CA LEU A 50 10.18 -6.09 -1.16
C LEU A 50 10.45 -5.89 -2.65
N ASP A 51 11.72 -5.96 -3.08
CA ASP A 51 12.08 -5.89 -4.49
C ASP A 51 11.50 -7.05 -5.31
N ARG A 52 11.61 -8.28 -4.80
CA ARG A 52 10.98 -9.46 -5.43
C ARG A 52 9.47 -9.31 -5.48
N ALA A 53 8.85 -8.96 -4.36
CA ALA A 53 7.40 -8.86 -4.27
C ALA A 53 6.81 -7.75 -5.15
N LEU A 54 7.42 -6.57 -5.15
CA LEU A 54 6.97 -5.47 -6.01
C LEU A 54 7.19 -5.78 -7.49
N THR A 55 8.25 -6.51 -7.84
CA THR A 55 8.45 -6.99 -9.21
C THR A 55 7.34 -7.95 -9.63
N ALA A 56 7.01 -8.94 -8.79
CA ALA A 56 5.89 -9.85 -9.03
C ALA A 56 4.55 -9.09 -9.15
N GLY A 57 4.35 -8.06 -8.33
CA GLY A 57 3.19 -7.18 -8.42
C GLY A 57 3.09 -6.40 -9.73
N ARG A 58 4.20 -5.85 -10.24
CA ARG A 58 4.23 -5.19 -11.57
C ARG A 58 3.90 -6.17 -12.68
N ASP A 59 4.43 -7.38 -12.62
CA ASP A 59 4.14 -8.43 -13.59
C ASP A 59 2.66 -8.82 -13.56
N ALA A 60 2.08 -8.93 -12.36
CA ALA A 60 0.66 -9.21 -12.17
C ALA A 60 -0.24 -8.10 -12.73
N VAL A 61 0.09 -6.82 -12.45
CA VAL A 61 -0.63 -5.66 -13.00
C VAL A 61 -0.52 -5.63 -14.53
N SER A 62 0.66 -5.86 -15.08
CA SER A 62 0.89 -5.90 -16.54
C SER A 62 0.11 -7.03 -17.22
N ALA A 63 -0.11 -8.14 -16.51
CA ALA A 63 -0.93 -9.26 -16.98
C ALA A 63 -2.44 -9.08 -16.72
N GLY A 64 -2.87 -7.97 -16.13
CA GLY A 64 -4.28 -7.71 -15.80
C GLY A 64 -4.85 -8.64 -14.72
N ARG A 65 -3.99 -9.12 -13.81
CA ARG A 65 -4.40 -9.96 -12.66
C ARG A 65 -4.93 -9.10 -11.52
N ASP A 66 -5.57 -9.74 -10.55
CA ASP A 66 -6.21 -9.13 -9.39
C ASP A 66 -5.54 -9.45 -8.05
N ARG A 67 -4.41 -10.17 -8.08
CA ARG A 67 -3.54 -10.46 -6.93
C ARG A 67 -2.07 -10.57 -7.32
N ILE A 68 -1.19 -10.46 -6.33
CA ILE A 68 0.24 -10.77 -6.49
C ILE A 68 0.40 -12.29 -6.38
N GLU A 69 1.22 -12.89 -7.25
CA GLU A 69 1.62 -14.29 -7.12
C GLU A 69 3.08 -14.34 -6.67
N LEU A 70 3.30 -14.77 -5.43
CA LEU A 70 4.62 -15.04 -4.86
C LEU A 70 4.90 -16.55 -4.90
N SER A 71 6.17 -16.94 -4.94
CA SER A 71 6.53 -18.35 -4.79
C SER A 71 6.30 -18.81 -3.35
N ASP A 72 6.05 -20.11 -3.16
CA ASP A 72 5.94 -20.70 -1.82
C ASP A 72 7.17 -20.37 -0.96
N GLU A 73 8.37 -20.42 -1.54
CA GLU A 73 9.62 -19.98 -0.89
C GLU A 73 9.57 -18.52 -0.40
N THR A 74 9.03 -17.60 -1.21
CA THR A 74 8.90 -16.19 -0.81
C THR A 74 7.83 -16.01 0.27
N LEU A 75 6.78 -16.83 0.28
CA LEU A 75 5.77 -16.78 1.33
C LEU A 75 6.31 -17.35 2.66
N ASP A 76 7.05 -18.46 2.60
CA ASP A 76 7.67 -19.09 3.77
C ASP A 76 8.72 -18.19 4.44
N GLU A 77 9.42 -17.35 3.66
CA GLU A 77 10.40 -16.37 4.16
C GLU A 77 9.76 -15.17 4.89
N TYR A 78 8.44 -14.96 4.80
CA TYR A 78 7.80 -13.73 5.28
C TYR A 78 8.06 -13.44 6.77
N GLU A 79 7.85 -14.43 7.64
CA GLU A 79 8.02 -14.25 9.09
C GLU A 79 9.47 -13.93 9.45
N ASP A 80 10.43 -14.63 8.84
CA ASP A 80 11.86 -14.39 9.05
C ASP A 80 12.25 -12.96 8.61
N VAL A 81 11.68 -12.47 7.51
CA VAL A 81 11.94 -11.10 7.02
C VAL A 81 11.24 -10.06 7.88
N LEU A 82 10.02 -10.34 8.37
CA LEU A 82 9.28 -9.46 9.26
C LEU A 82 10.02 -9.26 10.59
N ASP A 83 10.62 -10.30 11.14
CA ASP A 83 11.48 -10.24 12.34
C ASP A 83 12.72 -9.36 12.15
N LEU A 84 13.14 -9.10 10.92
CA LEU A 84 14.27 -8.22 10.57
C LEU A 84 13.83 -6.79 10.22
N ALA A 85 12.53 -6.51 10.17
CA ALA A 85 11.96 -5.22 9.75
C ALA A 85 11.91 -4.19 10.89
N ASP A 86 13.04 -3.99 11.58
CA ASP A 86 13.18 -3.06 12.72
C ASP A 86 13.09 -1.58 12.30
N GLU A 87 13.30 -1.28 11.02
CA GLU A 87 13.21 0.08 10.52
C GLU A 87 11.77 0.61 10.56
N PRO A 88 11.56 1.86 11.05
CA PRO A 88 10.23 2.46 11.11
C PRO A 88 9.50 2.38 9.77
N GLY A 89 8.32 1.77 9.81
CA GLY A 89 7.42 1.62 8.67
C GLY A 89 7.67 0.43 7.75
N ALA A 90 8.79 -0.28 7.86
CA ALA A 90 9.14 -1.38 6.94
C ALA A 90 8.17 -2.56 7.06
N SER A 91 7.80 -2.93 8.29
CA SER A 91 6.83 -4.00 8.59
C SER A 91 5.44 -3.72 7.99
N HIS A 92 5.01 -2.45 7.94
CA HIS A 92 3.74 -2.06 7.32
C HIS A 92 3.79 -2.27 5.80
N LEU A 93 4.91 -1.93 5.14
CA LEU A 93 5.04 -2.17 3.70
C LEU A 93 5.10 -3.67 3.35
N LEU A 94 5.73 -4.49 4.20
CA LEU A 94 5.67 -5.96 4.09
C LEU A 94 4.23 -6.47 4.25
N SER A 95 3.49 -5.95 5.23
CA SER A 95 2.08 -6.32 5.47
C SER A 95 1.18 -5.95 4.29
N ALA A 96 1.44 -4.81 3.63
CA ALA A 96 0.72 -4.38 2.43
C ALA A 96 0.93 -5.36 1.26
N VAL A 97 2.16 -5.83 1.06
CA VAL A 97 2.49 -6.87 0.08
C VAL A 97 1.77 -8.17 0.39
N LEU A 98 1.87 -8.65 1.64
CA LEU A 98 1.25 -9.91 2.04
C LEU A 98 -0.27 -9.87 1.87
N ALA A 99 -0.92 -8.76 2.23
CA ALA A 99 -2.36 -8.58 2.02
C ALA A 99 -2.77 -8.71 0.54
N CYS A 100 -1.90 -8.31 -0.40
CA CYS A 100 -2.16 -8.47 -1.83
C CYS A 100 -1.87 -9.89 -2.35
N ALA A 101 -0.98 -10.64 -1.69
CA ALA A 101 -0.59 -12.00 -2.08
C ALA A 101 -1.53 -13.06 -1.47
N ASP A 102 -1.91 -12.89 -0.21
CA ASP A 102 -2.75 -13.82 0.57
C ASP A 102 -4.25 -13.51 0.47
N ALA A 103 -4.69 -12.89 -0.64
CA ALA A 103 -6.10 -12.60 -0.90
C ALA A 103 -6.72 -13.74 -1.73
N PRO A 104 -7.37 -14.76 -1.12
CA PRO A 104 -7.85 -15.94 -1.85
C PRO A 104 -8.96 -15.62 -2.86
N GLU A 105 -9.76 -14.59 -2.59
CA GLU A 105 -10.85 -14.11 -3.47
C GLU A 105 -10.40 -12.96 -4.39
N GLY A 106 -9.08 -12.74 -4.51
CA GLY A 106 -8.51 -11.55 -5.12
C GLY A 106 -8.61 -10.32 -4.23
N LEU A 107 -7.97 -9.23 -4.63
CA LEU A 107 -7.92 -8.02 -3.81
C LEU A 107 -9.32 -7.38 -3.73
N THR A 108 -10.01 -7.50 -2.59
CA THR A 108 -11.33 -6.89 -2.35
C THR A 108 -11.20 -5.39 -2.04
N GLY A 109 -12.32 -4.66 -2.04
CA GLY A 109 -12.31 -3.24 -1.61
C GLY A 109 -11.88 -3.06 -0.16
N GLU A 110 -12.20 -4.02 0.72
CA GLU A 110 -11.77 -4.00 2.12
C GLU A 110 -10.27 -4.27 2.27
N VAL A 111 -9.75 -5.26 1.54
CA VAL A 111 -8.30 -5.54 1.54
C VAL A 111 -7.54 -4.35 0.97
N LEU A 112 -8.05 -3.73 -0.11
CA LEU A 112 -7.45 -2.53 -0.67
C LEU A 112 -7.44 -1.37 0.34
N TYR A 113 -8.51 -1.16 1.11
CA TYR A 113 -8.53 -0.17 2.18
C TYR A 113 -7.43 -0.43 3.22
N GLY A 114 -7.25 -1.70 3.61
CA GLY A 114 -6.16 -2.13 4.49
C GLY A 114 -4.77 -1.86 3.91
N VAL A 115 -4.55 -2.15 2.63
CA VAL A 115 -3.27 -1.85 1.94
C VAL A 115 -2.95 -0.36 1.95
N LEU A 116 -3.95 0.50 1.70
CA LEU A 116 -3.77 1.96 1.78
C LEU A 116 -3.47 2.42 3.21
N SER A 117 -4.10 1.80 4.21
CA SER A 117 -3.82 2.01 5.64
C SER A 117 -2.37 1.69 5.96
N PHE A 118 -1.89 0.50 5.60
CA PHE A 118 -0.51 0.09 5.81
C PHE A 118 0.49 1.03 5.14
N CYS A 119 0.21 1.48 3.92
CA CYS A 119 1.05 2.47 3.24
C CYS A 119 1.14 3.79 4.02
N TYR A 120 0.03 4.27 4.59
CA TYR A 120 0.02 5.48 5.40
C TYR A 120 0.72 5.27 6.75
N GLU A 121 0.42 4.18 7.45
CA GLU A 121 1.05 3.82 8.73
C GLU A 121 2.56 3.71 8.59
N GLY A 122 3.04 3.10 7.50
CA GLY A 122 4.47 3.01 7.24
C GLY A 122 5.15 4.38 7.16
N LEU A 123 4.51 5.37 6.51
CA LEU A 123 5.06 6.73 6.44
C LEU A 123 4.86 7.52 7.73
N LEU A 124 3.79 7.25 8.47
CA LEU A 124 3.53 7.84 9.78
C LEU A 124 4.60 7.43 10.79
N ASP A 125 4.93 6.14 10.83
CA ASP A 125 5.99 5.60 11.68
C ASP A 125 7.34 6.20 11.34
N ARG A 126 7.67 6.27 10.04
CA ARG A 126 8.89 6.91 9.53
C ARG A 126 8.97 8.41 9.86
N ALA A 127 7.83 9.08 10.05
CA ALA A 127 7.78 10.50 10.38
C ALA A 127 8.09 10.80 11.85
N GLU A 128 8.12 9.78 12.72
CA GLU A 128 8.47 9.87 14.15
C GLU A 128 7.74 11.01 14.87
N LEU A 129 6.43 11.15 14.61
CA LEU A 129 5.63 12.19 15.24
C LEU A 129 5.65 12.05 16.77
N PRO A 130 5.88 13.14 17.52
CA PRO A 130 5.96 13.08 18.99
C PRO A 130 4.61 12.69 19.62
N GLU A 131 3.50 13.01 18.95
CA GLU A 131 2.15 12.67 19.37
C GLU A 131 1.31 12.30 18.15
N TRP A 132 0.49 11.26 18.27
CA TRP A 132 -0.41 10.81 17.21
C TRP A 132 -1.80 11.44 17.37
N THR A 133 -1.86 12.74 17.08
CA THR A 133 -3.11 13.52 17.05
C THR A 133 -3.47 13.91 15.63
N VAL A 134 -4.75 14.23 15.38
CA VAL A 134 -5.20 14.73 14.07
C VAL A 134 -4.45 16.00 13.69
N GLU A 135 -4.20 16.88 14.66
CA GLU A 135 -3.49 18.14 14.48
C GLU A 135 -2.02 17.91 14.11
N ALA A 136 -1.34 16.96 14.77
CA ALA A 136 0.04 16.60 14.46
C ALA A 136 0.17 15.97 13.07
N GLU A 137 -0.72 15.02 12.74
CA GLU A 137 -0.79 14.41 11.40
C GLU A 137 -1.08 15.48 10.33
N ARG A 138 -1.97 16.44 10.61
CA ARG A 138 -2.32 17.53 9.66
C ARG A 138 -1.20 18.54 9.47
N ALA A 139 -0.39 18.78 10.50
CA ALA A 139 0.78 19.64 10.42
C ALA A 139 1.97 18.97 9.72
N ASN A 140 1.96 17.64 9.57
CA ASN A 140 3.00 16.89 8.92
C ASN A 140 2.81 16.83 7.40
N ALA A 141 3.74 17.43 6.65
CA ALA A 141 3.67 17.49 5.20
C ALA A 141 3.60 16.12 4.52
N ARG A 142 4.29 15.10 5.07
CA ARG A 142 4.28 13.74 4.50
C ARG A 142 2.93 13.05 4.69
N CYS A 143 2.30 13.23 5.85
CA CYS A 143 0.97 12.68 6.11
C CYS A 143 -0.06 13.28 5.13
N VAL A 144 -0.06 14.61 4.98
CA VAL A 144 -0.95 15.33 4.05
C VAL A 144 -0.70 14.92 2.60
N GLU A 145 0.56 14.81 2.18
CA GLU A 145 0.93 14.38 0.84
C GLU A 145 0.46 12.95 0.55
N THR A 146 0.66 12.02 1.50
CA THR A 146 0.23 10.61 1.37
C THR A 146 -1.28 10.52 1.17
N ILE A 147 -2.06 11.22 1.98
CA ILE A 147 -3.53 11.28 1.86
C ILE A 147 -3.92 11.83 0.49
N ALA A 148 -3.27 12.91 0.03
CA ALA A 148 -3.56 13.51 -1.26
C ALA A 148 -3.26 12.54 -2.43
N VAL A 149 -2.12 11.83 -2.38
CA VAL A 149 -1.74 10.83 -3.38
C VAL A 149 -2.73 9.68 -3.41
N GLN A 150 -3.08 9.11 -2.27
CA GLN A 150 -4.02 7.98 -2.21
C GLN A 150 -5.42 8.38 -2.67
N LYS A 151 -5.92 9.55 -2.27
CA LYS A 151 -7.21 10.07 -2.78
C LYS A 151 -7.21 10.23 -4.29
N ARG A 152 -6.13 10.78 -4.86
CA ARG A 152 -5.98 10.89 -6.31
C ARG A 152 -6.00 9.51 -6.98
N LEU A 153 -5.23 8.56 -6.47
CA LEU A 153 -5.20 7.19 -7.01
C LEU A 153 -6.58 6.52 -6.99
N VAL A 154 -7.34 6.71 -5.91
CA VAL A 154 -8.74 6.21 -5.81
C VAL A 154 -9.65 6.89 -6.83
N GLN A 155 -9.58 8.23 -6.95
CA GLN A 155 -10.39 8.98 -7.91
C GLN A 155 -10.09 8.61 -9.36
N ASP A 156 -8.81 8.41 -9.69
CA ASP A 156 -8.36 8.00 -11.01
C ASP A 156 -8.87 6.59 -11.35
N ALA A 157 -8.92 5.67 -10.37
CA ALA A 157 -9.45 4.32 -10.56
C ALA A 157 -10.99 4.26 -10.62
N LEU A 158 -11.69 5.17 -9.94
CA LEU A 158 -13.15 5.28 -9.98
C LEU A 158 -13.65 5.94 -11.26
N THR A 159 -12.82 6.79 -11.88
CA THR A 159 -13.16 7.44 -13.13
C THR A 159 -12.73 6.53 -14.28
N PRO A 160 -13.65 5.82 -14.96
CA PRO A 160 -13.26 5.01 -16.09
C PRO A 160 -12.55 5.87 -17.12
N ALA A 161 -11.42 5.38 -17.64
CA ALA A 161 -10.76 5.97 -18.80
C ALA A 161 -11.73 5.92 -20.00
N GLY A 162 -12.58 6.93 -20.13
CA GLY A 162 -13.72 6.94 -21.04
C GLY A 162 -14.00 8.34 -21.53
N GLY A 163 -13.37 8.71 -22.65
CA GLY A 163 -13.61 9.98 -23.33
C GLY A 163 -12.86 10.10 -24.65
N SER A 164 -12.74 9.04 -25.43
CA SER A 164 -12.36 9.14 -26.84
C SER A 164 -13.38 8.36 -27.65
N GLY A 165 -14.45 9.08 -28.01
CA GLY A 165 -15.33 8.68 -29.12
C GLY A 165 -14.67 8.95 -30.46
#